data_AF-A0A960V8X1-F1
#
_entry.id   AF-A0A960V8X1-F1
#
_cell.length_a   1.000
_cell.length_b   1.000
_cell.length_c   1.000
_cell.angle_alpha   90.00
_cell.angle_beta   90.00
_cell.angle_gamma   90.00
#
_symmetry.space_group_name_H-M   'P 1'
#
loop_
_entity.id
_entity.type
_entity.pdbx_description
1 polymer ?
#
loop_
_entity_poly.entity_id
_entity_poly.type
_entity_poly.pdbx_seq_one_letter_code
_entity_poly.pdbx_strand_id
1 'polypeptide(L)'
;MKLLRYLFATLAIVFCITTFSTAIFGVENLVNVFGDLTLQLVLGTSSLGMAAAPVIPFIDNDGNVLYSESGVIGTQARTGGIEERSKIAETDIVMGHPVQLGTEGGQVKILDVDATRLFGIAKYNPQAQGFTEGTKYKAEEAALIFTKGVIWVWAEEAVNEKDTVRVRLVNHASDGNKLVGYFGKTADEDKTAVLKGAYFESVQETATGGPVMVKLTDSTELILDNLV
;
A
#
# COMPACT_ATOMS: atom_id res chain seq x y z
N MET A 1 13.16 -45.45 -21.95
CA MET A 1 12.84 -45.71 -20.52
C MET A 1 14.02 -45.53 -19.55
N LYS A 2 15.28 -45.87 -19.92
CA LYS A 2 16.44 -45.66 -19.02
C LYS A 2 16.74 -44.17 -18.76
N LEU A 3 16.64 -43.31 -19.78
CA LEU A 3 16.90 -41.86 -19.65
C LEU A 3 15.98 -41.16 -18.64
N LEU A 4 14.70 -41.54 -18.62
CA LEU A 4 13.70 -40.96 -17.71
C LEU A 4 13.98 -41.34 -16.25
N ARG A 5 14.47 -42.57 -16.01
CA ARG A 5 14.85 -43.02 -14.66
C ARG A 5 16.09 -42.29 -14.13
N TYR A 6 17.05 -41.97 -15.00
CA TYR A 6 18.19 -41.13 -14.61
C TYR A 6 17.75 -39.71 -14.29
N LEU A 7 16.84 -39.12 -15.08
CA LEU A 7 16.33 -37.77 -14.81
C LEU A 7 15.65 -37.67 -13.44
N PHE A 8 14.79 -38.63 -13.09
CA PHE A 8 14.13 -38.65 -11.77
C PHE A 8 15.10 -38.90 -10.61
N ALA A 9 16.11 -39.76 -10.80
CA ALA A 9 17.13 -39.99 -9.78
C ALA A 9 17.96 -38.73 -9.51
N THR A 10 18.35 -38.00 -10.56
CA THR A 10 19.10 -36.75 -10.41
C THR A 10 18.25 -35.66 -9.75
N LEU A 11 16.95 -35.55 -10.10
CA LEU A 11 16.05 -34.57 -9.48
C LEU A 11 15.84 -34.85 -7.98
N ALA A 12 15.69 -36.12 -7.60
CA ALA A 12 15.52 -36.51 -6.20
C ALA A 12 16.79 -36.21 -5.37
N ILE A 13 17.98 -36.42 -5.94
CA ILE A 13 19.25 -36.09 -5.27
C ILE A 13 19.38 -34.58 -5.07
N VAL A 14 19.04 -33.78 -6.09
CA VAL A 14 19.07 -32.30 -5.99
C VAL A 14 18.08 -31.80 -4.93
N PHE A 15 16.87 -32.38 -4.88
CA PHE A 15 15.85 -32.01 -3.89
C PHE A 15 16.25 -32.39 -2.45
N CYS A 16 16.91 -33.54 -2.25
CA CYS A 16 17.43 -33.93 -0.95
C CYS A 16 18.59 -33.03 -0.48
N ILE A 17 19.47 -32.60 -1.38
CA ILE A 17 20.60 -31.74 -1.02
C ILE A 17 20.12 -30.34 -0.63
N THR A 18 19.14 -29.78 -1.34
CA THR A 18 18.62 -28.43 -1.05
C THR A 18 17.85 -28.39 0.26
N THR A 19 17.01 -29.39 0.54
CA THR A 19 16.24 -29.49 1.79
C THR A 19 17.11 -29.79 3.02
N PHE A 20 18.18 -30.57 2.85
CA PHE A 20 19.13 -30.83 3.94
C PHE A 20 20.00 -29.60 4.25
N SER A 21 20.34 -28.80 3.25
CA SER A 21 21.18 -27.61 3.42
C SER A 21 20.43 -26.44 4.09
N THR A 22 19.14 -26.26 3.77
CA THR A 22 18.30 -25.23 4.42
C THR A 22 18.01 -25.53 5.89
N ALA A 23 17.94 -26.81 6.25
CA ALA A 23 17.72 -27.24 7.64
C ALA A 23 18.95 -27.00 8.55
N ILE A 24 20.16 -26.97 8.00
CA ILE A 24 21.41 -26.86 8.79
C ILE A 24 21.93 -25.42 8.86
N PHE A 25 21.84 -24.64 7.79
CA PHE A 25 22.60 -23.39 7.66
C PHE A 25 21.79 -22.10 7.73
N GLY A 26 20.46 -22.18 7.77
CA GLY A 26 19.59 -21.00 7.63
C GLY A 26 19.67 -20.40 6.21
N VAL A 27 18.61 -19.73 5.78
CA VAL A 27 18.45 -19.26 4.39
C VAL A 27 19.53 -18.24 3.99
N GLU A 28 20.08 -17.51 4.96
CA GLU A 28 21.01 -16.41 4.74
C GLU A 28 22.42 -16.86 4.30
N ASN A 29 22.82 -18.11 4.57
CA ASN A 29 24.15 -18.63 4.21
C ASN A 29 24.23 -19.30 2.82
N LEU A 30 23.10 -19.58 2.18
CA LEU A 30 23.06 -20.28 0.88
C LEU A 30 23.55 -19.41 -0.29
N VAL A 31 23.44 -18.09 -0.16
CA VAL A 31 23.84 -17.11 -1.19
C VAL A 31 25.36 -17.08 -1.39
N ASN A 32 26.15 -17.40 -0.35
CA ASN A 32 27.61 -17.34 -0.41
C ASN A 32 28.27 -18.62 -0.97
N VAL A 33 27.55 -19.74 -1.02
CA VAL A 33 28.14 -21.05 -1.40
C VAL A 33 28.02 -21.33 -2.90
N PHE A 34 26.95 -20.86 -3.55
CA PHE A 34 26.67 -21.17 -4.95
C PHE A 34 26.58 -19.88 -5.76
N GLY A 35 27.74 -19.29 -6.04
CA GLY A 35 27.86 -18.16 -6.94
C GLY A 35 27.10 -18.41 -8.26
N ASP A 36 26.17 -17.50 -8.53
CA ASP A 36 25.52 -17.17 -9.81
C ASP A 36 24.76 -18.27 -10.59
N LEU A 37 24.77 -19.54 -10.16
CA LEU A 37 24.15 -20.63 -10.93
C LEU A 37 22.76 -21.10 -10.43
N THR A 38 22.24 -20.53 -9.35
CA THR A 38 20.99 -21.02 -8.70
C THR A 38 19.74 -20.19 -8.97
N LEU A 39 19.82 -19.04 -9.65
CA LEU A 39 18.63 -18.20 -9.84
C LEU A 39 17.79 -18.52 -11.09
N GLN A 40 18.33 -19.26 -12.07
CA GLN A 40 17.63 -19.48 -13.35
C GLN A 40 16.81 -20.77 -13.45
N LEU A 41 16.96 -21.74 -12.53
CA LEU A 41 16.18 -22.99 -12.60
C LEU A 41 14.83 -22.92 -11.84
N VAL A 42 14.60 -21.87 -11.06
CA VAL A 42 13.34 -21.68 -10.31
C VAL A 42 12.33 -20.80 -11.08
N LEU A 43 12.76 -20.10 -12.12
CA LEU A 43 11.93 -19.15 -12.88
C LEU A 43 11.91 -19.46 -14.38
N GLY A 44 11.63 -20.73 -14.72
CA GLY A 44 11.29 -21.17 -16.07
C GLY A 44 9.79 -21.37 -16.22
N THR A 45 9.12 -20.32 -16.70
CA THR A 45 7.71 -20.15 -17.07
C THR A 45 7.06 -21.39 -17.73
N SER A 46 5.81 -21.75 -17.47
CA SER A 46 4.64 -20.98 -17.88
C SER A 46 3.31 -21.60 -17.39
N SER A 47 2.44 -20.71 -16.89
CA SER A 47 0.96 -20.73 -16.86
C SER A 47 0.23 -22.03 -16.51
N LEU A 48 -0.56 -22.01 -15.43
CA LEU A 48 -2.01 -22.28 -15.44
C LEU A 48 -2.59 -22.11 -14.03
N GLY A 49 -3.52 -21.15 -13.89
CA GLY A 49 -4.42 -21.02 -12.76
C GLY A 49 -3.85 -20.26 -11.58
N MET A 50 -4.11 -18.95 -11.52
CA MET A 50 -4.26 -18.27 -10.23
C MET A 50 -5.46 -18.91 -9.52
N ALA A 51 -5.24 -20.02 -8.83
CA ALA A 51 -6.16 -20.43 -7.78
C ALA A 51 -6.07 -19.32 -6.73
N ALA A 52 -7.17 -18.57 -6.56
CA ALA A 52 -7.29 -17.58 -5.52
C ALA A 52 -6.83 -18.23 -4.21
N ALA A 53 -5.70 -17.77 -3.66
CA ALA A 53 -5.29 -18.18 -2.34
C ALA A 53 -6.48 -17.86 -1.40
N PRO A 54 -6.91 -18.80 -0.55
CA PRO A 54 -7.99 -18.52 0.39
C PRO A 54 -7.60 -17.30 1.22
N VAL A 55 -8.41 -16.24 1.16
CA VAL A 55 -8.23 -15.05 1.98
C VAL A 55 -8.41 -15.48 3.43
N ILE A 56 -7.30 -15.60 4.16
CA ILE A 56 -7.33 -15.86 5.59
C ILE A 56 -7.67 -14.52 6.25
N PRO A 57 -8.81 -14.40 6.95
CA PRO A 57 -9.13 -13.18 7.68
C PRO A 57 -8.05 -12.90 8.71
N PHE A 58 -7.51 -11.68 8.72
CA PHE A 58 -6.73 -11.21 9.86
C PHE A 58 -7.69 -10.95 11.02
N ILE A 59 -7.37 -11.48 12.19
CA ILE A 59 -8.13 -11.30 13.43
C ILE A 59 -7.29 -10.38 14.31
N ASP A 60 -7.86 -9.26 14.76
CA ASP A 60 -7.17 -8.37 15.70
C ASP A 60 -7.07 -8.98 17.11
N ASN A 61 -6.32 -8.34 18.01
CA ASN A 61 -6.16 -8.80 19.39
C ASN A 61 -7.48 -8.83 20.19
N ASP A 62 -8.52 -8.17 19.68
CA ASP A 62 -9.85 -8.09 20.28
C ASP A 62 -10.83 -9.11 19.66
N GLY A 63 -10.37 -9.94 18.72
CA GLY A 63 -11.16 -10.99 18.08
C GLY A 63 -12.02 -10.52 16.91
N ASN A 64 -11.86 -9.28 16.44
CA ASN A 64 -12.61 -8.78 15.28
C ASN A 64 -11.97 -9.25 13.99
N VAL A 65 -12.82 -9.68 13.06
CA VAL A 65 -12.41 -10.05 11.70
C VAL A 65 -12.19 -8.77 10.87
N LEU A 66 -10.98 -8.62 10.34
CA LEU A 66 -10.61 -7.59 9.36
C LEU A 66 -11.01 -8.09 7.97
N TYR A 67 -12.14 -7.62 7.45
CA TYR A 67 -12.76 -8.12 6.21
C TYR A 67 -12.31 -7.40 4.92
N SER A 68 -11.31 -6.52 4.94
CA SER A 68 -10.68 -6.06 3.70
C SER A 68 -9.38 -6.81 3.45
N GLU A 69 -9.08 -7.05 2.19
CA GLU A 69 -7.83 -7.61 1.72
C GLU A 69 -6.66 -6.91 2.44
N SER A 70 -6.06 -7.59 3.42
CA SER A 70 -5.08 -7.01 4.33
C SER A 70 -3.95 -6.34 3.55
N GLY A 71 -3.87 -5.01 3.60
CA GLY A 71 -2.85 -4.21 2.93
C GLY A 71 -3.23 -3.64 1.55
N VAL A 72 -4.46 -3.84 1.06
CA VAL A 72 -4.87 -3.23 -0.22
C VAL A 72 -5.21 -1.77 -0.02
N ILE A 73 -4.42 -0.91 -0.65
CA ILE A 73 -4.50 0.54 -0.56
C ILE A 73 -5.88 1.06 -0.97
N GLY A 74 -6.42 1.97 -0.17
CA GLY A 74 -7.75 2.55 -0.36
C GLY A 74 -8.89 1.71 0.22
N THR A 75 -8.64 0.53 0.80
CA THR A 75 -9.69 -0.29 1.44
C THR A 75 -9.84 0.04 2.93
N GLN A 76 -11.06 -0.13 3.46
CA GLN A 76 -11.34 0.01 4.89
C GLN A 76 -10.57 -1.06 5.68
N ALA A 77 -9.70 -0.65 6.60
CA ALA A 77 -8.81 -1.59 7.27
C ALA A 77 -9.43 -2.31 8.48
N ARG A 78 -10.44 -1.71 9.13
CA ARG A 78 -11.13 -2.31 10.29
C ARG A 78 -12.64 -2.11 10.22
N THR A 79 -13.38 -3.08 10.73
CA THR A 79 -14.83 -2.99 10.92
C THR A 79 -15.15 -1.84 11.89
N GLY A 80 -16.09 -0.97 11.54
CA GLY A 80 -16.45 0.20 12.35
C GLY A 80 -17.28 1.22 11.58
N GLY A 81 -17.63 2.32 12.25
CA GLY A 81 -18.33 3.44 11.62
C GLY A 81 -17.46 4.09 10.56
N ILE A 82 -17.90 4.00 9.30
CA ILE A 82 -17.27 4.63 8.15
C ILE A 82 -18.20 5.70 7.56
N GLU A 83 -17.60 6.75 7.03
CA GLU A 83 -18.32 7.74 6.24
C GLU A 83 -17.69 7.85 4.86
N GLU A 84 -18.51 7.70 3.83
CA GLU A 84 -18.09 7.77 2.43
C GLU A 84 -18.96 8.77 1.68
N ARG A 85 -18.36 9.47 0.73
CA ARG A 85 -19.05 10.44 -0.13
C ARG A 85 -18.62 10.23 -1.57
N SER A 86 -19.55 10.41 -2.51
CA SER A 86 -19.25 10.38 -3.94
C SER A 86 -19.05 11.80 -4.48
N LYS A 87 -18.02 11.98 -5.30
CA LYS A 87 -17.66 13.24 -5.97
C LYS A 87 -17.13 12.96 -7.36
N ILE A 88 -17.20 13.94 -8.26
CA ILE A 88 -16.63 13.79 -9.60
C ILE A 88 -15.12 14.06 -9.53
N ALA A 89 -14.31 13.19 -10.12
CA ALA A 89 -12.87 13.39 -10.21
C ALA A 89 -12.58 14.51 -11.23
N GLU A 90 -11.93 15.59 -10.82
CA GLU A 90 -11.50 16.67 -11.73
C GLU A 90 -10.34 16.21 -12.61
N THR A 91 -9.45 15.39 -12.04
CA THR A 91 -8.30 14.78 -12.71
C THR A 91 -8.31 13.27 -12.46
N ASP A 92 -7.36 12.54 -13.03
CA ASP A 92 -7.10 11.17 -12.58
C ASP A 92 -6.76 11.17 -11.07
N ILE A 93 -7.38 10.27 -10.29
CA ILE A 93 -7.18 10.16 -8.84
C ILE A 93 -6.78 8.73 -8.48
N VAL A 94 -5.56 8.58 -7.99
CA VAL A 94 -5.05 7.28 -7.52
C VAL A 94 -5.77 6.87 -6.23
N MET A 95 -6.17 5.60 -6.12
CA MET A 95 -6.82 5.08 -4.91
C MET A 95 -5.86 5.08 -3.73
N GLY A 96 -6.38 5.33 -2.53
CA GLY A 96 -5.63 5.53 -1.29
C GLY A 96 -4.90 6.86 -1.19
N HIS A 97 -4.98 7.72 -2.20
CA HIS A 97 -4.42 9.07 -2.12
C HIS A 97 -5.42 10.02 -1.44
N PRO A 98 -4.95 10.95 -0.60
CA PRO A 98 -5.76 12.02 -0.04
C PRO A 98 -6.19 12.99 -1.14
N VAL A 99 -7.41 13.50 -0.99
CA VAL A 99 -8.06 14.40 -1.94
C VAL A 99 -8.55 15.67 -1.25
N GLN A 100 -8.67 16.72 -2.03
CA GLN A 100 -9.33 17.97 -1.69
C GLN A 100 -10.53 18.21 -2.59
N LEU A 101 -11.32 19.23 -2.27
CA LEU A 101 -12.33 19.72 -3.20
C LEU A 101 -11.65 20.28 -4.45
N GLY A 102 -12.28 20.01 -5.59
CA GLY A 102 -11.83 20.49 -6.89
C GLY A 102 -12.08 21.98 -7.09
N THR A 103 -11.65 22.46 -8.26
CA THR A 103 -11.83 23.85 -8.71
C THR A 103 -13.32 24.16 -8.89
N GLU A 104 -14.10 23.20 -9.40
CA GLU A 104 -15.54 23.34 -9.56
C GLU A 104 -16.33 22.70 -8.42
N GLY A 105 -17.51 23.26 -8.15
CA GLY A 105 -18.41 22.76 -7.13
C GLY A 105 -18.84 21.32 -7.40
N GLY A 106 -18.52 20.41 -6.48
CA GLY A 106 -18.91 18.99 -6.59
C GLY A 106 -17.82 18.07 -7.14
N GLN A 107 -16.67 18.62 -7.50
CA GLN A 107 -15.50 17.85 -7.90
C GLN A 107 -14.51 17.65 -6.75
N VAL A 108 -13.57 16.72 -6.95
CA VAL A 108 -12.41 16.47 -6.08
C VAL A 108 -11.17 16.24 -6.94
N LYS A 109 -10.00 16.56 -6.38
CA LYS A 109 -8.69 16.32 -6.98
C LYS A 109 -7.70 15.83 -5.93
N ILE A 110 -6.56 15.28 -6.36
CA ILE A 110 -5.47 14.90 -5.44
C ILE A 110 -5.04 16.12 -4.62
N LEU A 111 -4.73 15.89 -3.35
CA LEU A 111 -4.24 16.91 -2.45
C LEU A 111 -2.89 17.47 -2.93
N ASP A 112 -2.77 18.79 -3.03
CA ASP A 112 -1.57 19.49 -3.51
C ASP A 112 -1.16 20.62 -2.53
N VAL A 113 -0.15 21.39 -2.89
CA VAL A 113 0.42 22.47 -2.05
C VAL A 113 -0.53 23.64 -1.83
N ASP A 114 -1.51 23.83 -2.71
CA ASP A 114 -2.51 24.90 -2.61
C ASP A 114 -3.72 24.47 -1.77
N ALA A 115 -3.66 23.26 -1.18
CA ALA A 115 -4.75 22.70 -0.44
C ALA A 115 -5.05 23.44 0.86
N THR A 116 -6.29 23.87 0.99
CA THR A 116 -6.80 24.50 2.22
C THR A 116 -7.42 23.50 3.19
N ARG A 117 -7.87 22.35 2.68
CA ARG A 117 -8.58 21.34 3.46
C ARG A 117 -8.52 19.95 2.84
N LEU A 118 -8.34 18.94 3.70
CA LEU A 118 -8.58 17.53 3.34
C LEU A 118 -10.08 17.27 3.19
N PHE A 119 -10.49 16.74 2.04
CA PHE A 119 -11.86 16.23 1.86
C PHE A 119 -11.99 14.76 2.29
N GLY A 120 -10.98 13.94 2.00
CA GLY A 120 -10.91 12.53 2.41
C GLY A 120 -9.82 11.78 1.66
N ILE A 121 -9.91 10.46 1.58
CA ILE A 121 -8.99 9.58 0.87
C ILE A 121 -9.75 8.81 -0.22
N ALA A 122 -9.23 8.73 -1.43
CA ALA A 122 -9.86 7.99 -2.51
C ALA A 122 -9.97 6.50 -2.16
N LYS A 123 -11.18 5.94 -2.20
CA LYS A 123 -11.43 4.56 -1.82
C LYS A 123 -11.07 3.61 -2.97
N TYR A 124 -10.63 2.41 -2.63
CA TYR A 124 -10.47 1.32 -3.57
C TYR A 124 -11.80 0.98 -4.26
N ASN A 125 -11.78 0.92 -5.59
CA ASN A 125 -12.91 0.50 -6.39
C ASN A 125 -12.45 -0.30 -7.62
N PRO A 126 -12.64 -1.63 -7.63
CA PRO A 126 -12.22 -2.47 -8.75
C PRO A 126 -13.06 -2.25 -10.02
N GLN A 127 -14.15 -1.49 -9.92
CA GLN A 127 -15.01 -1.11 -11.05
C GLN A 127 -14.66 0.27 -11.63
N ALA A 128 -13.63 0.95 -11.10
CA ALA A 128 -13.23 2.24 -11.63
C ALA A 128 -12.67 2.11 -13.05
N GLN A 129 -12.93 3.09 -13.90
CA GLN A 129 -12.49 3.06 -15.31
C GLN A 129 -10.96 2.94 -15.44
N GLY A 130 -10.23 3.56 -14.52
CA GLY A 130 -8.76 3.52 -14.47
C GLY A 130 -8.18 2.39 -13.64
N PHE A 131 -8.97 1.39 -13.23
CA PHE A 131 -8.49 0.34 -12.31
C PHE A 131 -7.28 -0.43 -12.85
N THR A 132 -7.32 -0.82 -14.13
CA THR A 132 -6.20 -1.52 -14.81
C THR A 132 -5.06 -0.61 -15.25
N GLU A 133 -5.23 0.72 -15.14
CA GLU A 133 -4.27 1.74 -15.56
C GLU A 133 -3.59 2.41 -14.35
N GLY A 134 -3.30 1.63 -13.32
CA GLY A 134 -2.69 2.12 -12.09
C GLY A 134 -3.67 2.41 -10.96
N THR A 135 -4.78 1.66 -10.90
CA THR A 135 -5.66 1.61 -9.71
C THR A 135 -6.16 3.00 -9.33
N LYS A 136 -6.82 3.67 -10.29
CA LYS A 136 -7.25 5.06 -10.20
C LYS A 136 -8.67 5.25 -10.72
N TYR A 137 -9.29 6.35 -10.30
CA TYR A 137 -10.43 6.95 -10.98
C TYR A 137 -9.92 7.80 -12.13
N LYS A 138 -10.66 7.79 -13.25
CA LYS A 138 -10.40 8.70 -14.37
C LYS A 138 -11.03 10.06 -14.14
N ALA A 139 -10.49 11.10 -14.78
CA ALA A 139 -11.17 12.39 -14.84
C ALA A 139 -12.64 12.22 -15.30
N GLU A 140 -13.53 13.03 -14.73
CA GLU A 140 -14.99 13.02 -14.91
C GLU A 140 -15.72 11.78 -14.36
N GLU A 141 -15.01 10.82 -13.76
CA GLU A 141 -15.61 9.66 -13.12
C GLU A 141 -16.12 9.98 -11.70
N ALA A 142 -17.19 9.30 -11.27
CA ALA A 142 -17.62 9.34 -9.88
C ALA A 142 -16.64 8.56 -8.98
N ALA A 143 -15.86 9.30 -8.20
CA ALA A 143 -14.93 8.76 -7.21
C ALA A 143 -15.60 8.58 -5.84
N LEU A 144 -15.39 7.41 -5.24
CA LEU A 144 -15.77 7.15 -3.85
C LEU A 144 -14.67 7.67 -2.93
N ILE A 145 -15.02 8.58 -2.03
CA ILE A 145 -14.08 9.19 -1.09
C ILE A 145 -14.42 8.76 0.33
N PHE A 146 -13.43 8.18 1.00
CA PHE A 146 -13.46 7.81 2.41
C PHE A 146 -13.15 9.04 3.27
N THR A 147 -14.10 9.44 4.11
CA THR A 147 -14.02 10.69 4.90
C THR A 147 -13.81 10.45 6.40
N LYS A 148 -14.12 9.24 6.88
CA LYS A 148 -13.98 8.85 8.29
C LYS A 148 -13.82 7.34 8.45
N GLY A 149 -12.98 6.94 9.41
CA GLY A 149 -12.75 5.54 9.80
C GLY A 149 -11.29 5.13 9.62
N VAL A 150 -11.01 3.82 9.57
CA VAL A 150 -9.65 3.29 9.35
C VAL A 150 -9.50 2.80 7.92
N ILE A 151 -8.45 3.25 7.23
CA ILE A 151 -8.18 2.94 5.82
C ILE A 151 -6.71 2.55 5.62
N TRP A 152 -6.47 1.63 4.70
CA TRP A 152 -5.12 1.29 4.24
C TRP A 152 -4.59 2.36 3.28
N VAL A 153 -3.42 2.89 3.59
CA VAL A 153 -2.70 3.88 2.77
C VAL A 153 -1.24 3.49 2.62
N TRP A 154 -0.55 4.11 1.68
CA TRP A 154 0.88 3.87 1.49
C TRP A 154 1.70 4.83 2.35
N ALA A 155 2.56 4.31 3.23
CA ALA A 155 3.58 5.08 3.91
C ALA A 155 4.87 5.12 3.09
N GLU A 156 5.55 6.27 3.03
CA GLU A 156 6.83 6.43 2.32
C GLU A 156 8.06 6.06 3.18
N GLU A 157 7.86 5.83 4.48
CA GLU A 157 8.91 5.53 5.45
C GLU A 157 8.36 4.66 6.58
N ALA A 158 9.25 4.21 7.48
CA ALA A 158 8.84 3.48 8.66
C ALA A 158 8.05 4.37 9.63
N VAL A 159 6.88 3.93 10.09
CA VAL A 159 5.96 4.68 10.96
C VAL A 159 5.44 3.81 12.11
N ASN A 160 5.07 4.45 13.22
CA ASN A 160 4.43 3.82 14.37
C ASN A 160 3.22 4.64 14.85
N GLU A 161 2.45 4.07 15.77
CA GLU A 161 1.17 4.64 16.27
C GLU A 161 1.31 5.98 17.00
N LYS A 162 2.52 6.34 17.47
CA LYS A 162 2.80 7.60 18.16
C LYS A 162 3.30 8.68 17.22
N ASP A 163 3.62 8.32 15.98
CA ASP A 163 4.14 9.25 15.00
C ASP A 163 3.02 10.19 14.52
N THR A 164 3.38 11.44 14.24
CA THR A 164 2.44 12.39 13.63
C THR A 164 2.15 11.96 12.20
N VAL A 165 0.86 11.91 11.83
CA VAL A 165 0.47 11.59 10.45
C VAL A 165 0.67 12.80 9.56
N ARG A 166 1.52 12.64 8.55
CA ARG A 166 1.72 13.58 7.46
C ARG A 166 1.33 12.99 6.13
N VAL A 167 1.02 13.88 5.19
CA VAL A 167 0.83 13.57 3.78
C VAL A 167 1.85 14.37 2.97
N ARG A 168 2.42 13.75 1.94
CA ARG A 168 3.25 14.42 0.95
C ARG A 168 2.40 15.08 -0.14
N LEU A 169 2.63 16.36 -0.39
CA LEU A 169 1.92 17.20 -1.35
C LEU A 169 2.63 17.30 -2.70
N VAL A 170 3.94 17.03 -2.74
CA VAL A 170 4.75 17.00 -3.97
C VAL A 170 5.76 15.87 -3.96
N ASN A 171 6.08 15.32 -5.12
CA ASN A 171 7.14 14.33 -5.25
C ASN A 171 8.49 14.88 -4.77
N HIS A 172 9.26 14.06 -4.06
CA HIS A 172 10.62 14.41 -3.69
C HIS A 172 11.54 14.37 -4.92
N ALA A 173 12.38 15.38 -5.09
CA ALA A 173 13.18 15.54 -6.32
C ALA A 173 14.23 14.43 -6.52
N SER A 174 14.74 13.84 -5.44
CA SER A 174 15.84 12.86 -5.48
C SER A 174 15.51 11.50 -4.85
N ASP A 175 14.35 11.36 -4.20
CA ASP A 175 13.96 10.12 -3.52
C ASP A 175 12.69 9.58 -4.19
N GLY A 176 12.86 8.54 -5.01
CA GLY A 176 11.78 7.96 -5.79
C GLY A 176 10.70 7.26 -4.96
N ASN A 177 10.93 7.02 -3.67
CA ASN A 177 9.94 6.41 -2.78
C ASN A 177 9.00 7.43 -2.13
N LYS A 178 9.34 8.72 -2.24
CA LYS A 178 8.61 9.83 -1.63
C LYS A 178 7.74 10.53 -2.67
N LEU A 179 6.55 9.98 -2.88
CA LEU A 179 5.61 10.40 -3.92
C LEU A 179 4.42 11.17 -3.33
N VAL A 180 3.84 12.04 -4.13
CA VAL A 180 2.62 12.79 -3.78
C VAL A 180 1.50 11.84 -3.36
N GLY A 181 0.79 12.20 -2.29
CA GLY A 181 -0.28 11.42 -1.71
C GLY A 181 0.17 10.29 -0.77
N TYR A 182 1.47 10.03 -0.66
CA TYR A 182 1.98 9.08 0.33
C TYR A 182 1.98 9.69 1.73
N PHE A 183 1.88 8.81 2.72
CA PHE A 183 1.84 9.17 4.13
C PHE A 183 3.22 9.02 4.75
N GLY A 184 3.49 9.80 5.79
CA GLY A 184 4.76 9.73 6.49
C GLY A 184 4.67 10.38 7.84
N LYS A 185 5.83 10.57 8.47
CA LYS A 185 5.97 11.27 9.75
C LYS A 185 6.98 12.39 9.70
N THR A 186 7.95 12.32 8.81
CA THR A 186 9.02 13.29 8.64
C THR A 186 8.45 14.53 7.99
N ALA A 187 8.63 15.67 8.65
CA ALA A 187 8.29 16.97 8.07
C ALA A 187 9.29 17.31 6.96
N ASP A 188 8.78 17.78 5.83
CA ASP A 188 9.55 18.26 4.70
C ASP A 188 8.93 19.57 4.24
N GLU A 189 9.65 20.66 4.50
CA GLU A 189 9.19 22.04 4.29
C GLU A 189 8.66 22.21 2.86
N ASP A 190 7.46 22.80 2.78
CA ASP A 190 6.66 23.02 1.57
C ASP A 190 6.29 21.75 0.77
N LYS A 191 6.57 20.56 1.32
CA LYS A 191 6.32 19.29 0.64
C LYS A 191 5.40 18.36 1.41
N THR A 192 5.23 18.58 2.71
CA THR A 192 4.31 17.80 3.54
C THR A 192 3.28 18.68 4.23
N ALA A 193 2.20 18.05 4.70
CA ALA A 193 1.24 18.65 5.61
C ALA A 193 0.85 17.67 6.70
N VAL A 194 0.56 18.20 7.88
CA VAL A 194 0.07 17.44 9.03
C VAL A 194 -1.44 17.20 8.91
N LEU A 195 -1.86 15.97 9.15
CA LEU A 195 -3.26 15.60 9.35
C LEU A 195 -3.56 15.56 10.84
N LYS A 196 -3.84 16.73 11.42
CA LYS A 196 -4.13 16.84 12.85
C LYS A 196 -5.41 16.07 13.18
N GLY A 197 -5.37 15.25 14.22
CA GLY A 197 -6.49 14.39 14.60
C GLY A 197 -6.58 13.07 13.80
N ALA A 198 -5.65 12.82 12.88
CA ALA A 198 -5.41 11.49 12.32
C ALA A 198 -4.27 10.78 13.08
N TYR A 199 -4.25 9.45 13.03
CA TYR A 199 -3.23 8.62 13.67
C TYR A 199 -3.00 7.32 12.89
N PHE A 200 -1.77 6.80 12.98
CA PHE A 200 -1.45 5.45 12.52
C PHE A 200 -2.06 4.42 13.48
N GLU A 201 -2.75 3.42 12.94
CA GLU A 201 -3.38 2.31 13.67
C GLU A 201 -2.59 0.98 13.48
N SER A 202 -1.45 1.06 12.80
CA SER A 202 -0.50 -0.03 12.65
C SER A 202 0.92 0.50 12.58
N VAL A 203 1.88 -0.37 12.90
CA VAL A 203 3.30 -0.13 12.65
C VAL A 203 3.64 -0.56 11.22
N GLN A 204 4.45 0.23 10.54
CA GLN A 204 5.18 -0.20 9.34
C GLN A 204 6.68 0.01 9.58
N GLU A 205 7.46 -1.06 9.56
CA GLU A 205 8.86 -1.07 9.98
C GLU A 205 9.85 -0.87 8.81
N THR A 206 9.40 -1.07 7.56
CA THR A 206 10.28 -0.95 6.40
C THR A 206 10.66 0.50 6.12
N ALA A 207 11.96 0.79 6.09
CA ALA A 207 12.48 2.13 5.81
C ALA A 207 12.08 2.68 4.42
N THR A 208 11.83 1.80 3.45
CA THR A 208 11.37 2.18 2.10
C THR A 208 9.85 2.40 2.01
N GLY A 209 9.13 2.32 3.13
CA GLY A 209 7.68 2.47 3.17
C GLY A 209 6.90 1.19 2.88
N GLY A 210 5.57 1.31 2.84
CA GLY A 210 4.64 0.21 2.57
C GLY A 210 3.23 0.49 3.12
N PRO A 211 2.29 -0.46 2.98
CA PRO A 211 0.92 -0.31 3.47
C PRO A 211 0.86 -0.10 4.98
N VAL A 212 0.09 0.90 5.42
CA VAL A 212 -0.18 1.19 6.83
C VAL A 212 -1.65 1.57 7.02
N MET A 213 -2.20 1.30 8.20
CA MET A 213 -3.52 1.75 8.60
C MET A 213 -3.46 3.18 9.13
N VAL A 214 -4.29 4.06 8.57
CA VAL A 214 -4.50 5.43 9.08
C VAL A 214 -5.97 5.58 9.47
N LYS A 215 -6.21 6.18 10.64
CA LYS A 215 -7.55 6.57 11.07
C LYS A 215 -7.80 8.05 10.84
N LEU A 216 -8.90 8.33 10.12
CA LEU A 216 -9.48 9.66 9.99
C LEU A 216 -10.62 9.83 10.99
N THR A 217 -10.64 10.97 11.68
CA THR A 217 -11.69 11.36 12.63
C THR A 217 -12.53 12.50 12.07
N ASP A 218 -13.67 12.80 12.70
CA ASP A 218 -14.51 13.95 12.32
C ASP A 218 -13.77 15.29 12.49
N SER A 219 -12.74 15.29 13.32
CA SER A 219 -11.88 16.44 13.62
C SER A 219 -10.57 16.42 12.83
N THR A 220 -10.43 15.59 11.79
CA THR A 220 -9.21 15.59 11.00
C THR A 220 -9.08 16.90 10.22
N GLU A 221 -8.02 17.65 10.52
CA GLU A 221 -7.69 18.95 9.94
C GLU A 221 -6.37 18.86 9.16
N LEU A 222 -6.31 19.52 8.00
CA LEU A 222 -5.08 19.69 7.25
C LEU A 222 -4.35 20.94 7.75
N ILE A 223 -3.08 20.80 8.12
CA ILE A 223 -2.21 21.91 8.51
C ILE A 223 -0.96 21.82 7.64
N LEU A 224 -0.77 22.77 6.73
CA LEU A 224 0.44 22.84 5.91
C LEU A 224 1.67 23.01 6.82
N ASP A 225 2.76 22.30 6.54
CA ASP A 225 4.00 22.39 7.34
C ASP A 225 4.75 23.71 7.12
N ASN A 226 4.17 24.71 6.42
CA ASN A 226 4.79 26.01 6.10
C ASN A 226 5.58 26.56 7.29
N LEU A 227 6.90 26.37 7.24
CA LEU A 227 7.84 27.10 8.06
C LEU A 227 7.88 28.52 7.47
N VAL A 228 7.86 29.48 8.36
CA VAL A 228 7.75 30.92 8.10
C VAL A 228 8.79 31.42 7.11
#